data_AF-A0A842M7Z1-F1
#
_entry.id   AF-A0A842M7Z1-F1
#
_cell.length_a   1.000
_cell.length_b   1.000
_cell.length_c   1.000
_cell.angle_alpha   90.00
_cell.angle_beta   90.00
_cell.angle_gamma   90.00
#
_symmetry.space_group_name_H-M   'P 1'
#
loop_
_entity.id
_entity.type
_entity.pdbx_description
1 polymer ?
#
loop_
_entity_poly.entity_id
_entity_poly.type
_entity_poly.pdbx_seq_one_letter_code
_entity_poly.pdbx_strand_id
1 'polypeptide(L)'
;MRRDIIYTLILLLLIDIAIMADIPGLRQSLPFLFFTFIPGYLLVRSFDIGFIEKFVLSAALSVALLMFVGLFVNSLYPLVPEPLSLAPLLISLNILTIVLCVFSFWKEKEVKFEFKGKLSVRPLMIYPLFLPV
;
A
#
# COMPACT_ATOMS: atom_id res chain seq x y z
N MET A 1 15.46 8.49 -8.45
CA MET A 1 15.88 7.21 -7.87
C MET A 1 15.95 7.28 -6.35
N ARG A 2 16.45 8.35 -5.72
CA ARG A 2 16.13 8.65 -4.30
C ARG A 2 14.92 9.58 -4.12
N ARG A 3 14.64 10.44 -5.11
CA ARG A 3 13.63 11.50 -5.03
C ARG A 3 12.22 10.95 -4.82
N ASP A 4 11.90 9.85 -5.48
CA ASP A 4 10.65 9.11 -5.36
C ASP A 4 10.39 8.61 -3.92
N ILE A 5 11.39 7.99 -3.27
CA ILE A 5 11.29 7.62 -1.85
C ILE A 5 11.12 8.87 -0.97
N ILE A 6 11.86 9.94 -1.24
CA ILE A 6 11.72 11.21 -0.52
C ILE A 6 10.31 11.78 -0.70
N TYR A 7 9.74 11.76 -1.89
CA TYR A 7 8.38 12.21 -2.16
C TYR A 7 7.35 11.34 -1.44
N THR A 8 7.56 10.02 -1.38
CA THR A 8 6.70 9.12 -0.59
C THR A 8 6.73 9.49 0.90
N LEU A 9 7.91 9.77 1.46
CA LEU A 9 8.04 10.17 2.87
C LEU A 9 7.42 11.54 3.15
N ILE A 10 7.61 12.51 2.25
CA ILE A 10 6.97 13.83 2.36
C ILE A 10 5.46 13.70 2.29
N LEU A 11 4.95 12.87 1.36
CA LEU A 11 3.52 12.64 1.20
C LEU A 11 2.93 11.94 2.43
N LEU A 12 3.65 10.97 3.01
CA LEU A 12 3.28 10.30 4.26
C LEU A 12 3.14 11.29 5.41
N LEU A 13 4.11 12.19 5.59
CA LEU A 13 4.04 13.26 6.58
C LEU A 13 2.86 14.21 6.34
N LEU A 14 2.60 14.59 5.08
CA LEU A 14 1.49 15.47 4.74
C LEU A 14 0.13 14.82 5.04
N ILE A 15 0.03 13.50 4.83
CA ILE A 15 -1.16 12.71 5.18
C ILE A 15 -1.37 12.67 6.68
N ASP A 16 -0.32 12.39 7.46
CA ASP A 16 -0.44 12.38 8.92
C ASP A 16 -0.89 13.74 9.45
N ILE A 17 -0.33 14.84 8.91
CA ILE A 17 -0.76 16.21 9.26
C ILE A 17 -2.24 16.42 8.88
N ALA A 18 -2.67 16.01 7.69
CA ALA A 18 -4.06 16.17 7.27
C ALA A 18 -5.05 15.37 8.15
N ILE A 19 -4.63 14.20 8.64
CA ILE A 19 -5.41 13.41 9.59
C ILE A 19 -5.47 14.09 10.97
N MET A 20 -4.33 14.54 11.48
CA MET A 20 -4.22 15.16 12.81
C MET A 20 -4.88 16.54 12.88
N ALA A 21 -4.83 17.31 11.80
CA ALA A 21 -5.50 18.61 11.68
C ALA A 21 -7.01 18.50 11.42
N ASP A 22 -7.54 17.26 11.35
CA ASP A 22 -8.94 16.94 11.11
C ASP A 22 -9.58 17.68 9.93
N ILE A 23 -8.86 17.73 8.80
CA ILE A 23 -9.36 18.44 7.61
C ILE A 23 -10.47 17.59 6.98
N PRO A 24 -11.72 18.09 6.93
CA PRO A 24 -12.85 17.33 6.40
C PRO A 24 -12.64 16.95 4.94
N GLY A 25 -13.01 15.73 4.58
CA GLY A 25 -12.78 15.15 3.24
C GLY A 25 -11.33 14.68 3.01
N LEU A 26 -10.33 15.51 3.33
CA LEU A 26 -8.90 15.15 3.16
C LEU A 26 -8.45 14.05 4.13
N ARG A 27 -8.90 14.09 5.40
CA ARG A 27 -8.57 13.07 6.41
C ARG A 27 -8.95 11.65 5.99
N GLN A 28 -9.90 11.47 5.07
CA GLN A 28 -10.35 10.15 4.64
C GLN A 28 -9.89 9.81 3.23
N SER A 29 -10.05 10.73 2.28
CA SER A 29 -9.74 10.46 0.87
C SER A 29 -8.23 10.32 0.61
N LEU A 30 -7.42 11.18 1.22
CA LEU A 30 -5.99 11.23 0.95
C LEU A 30 -5.23 10.00 1.50
N PRO A 31 -5.43 9.59 2.77
CA PRO A 31 -4.80 8.37 3.28
C PRO A 31 -5.32 7.12 2.56
N PHE A 32 -6.60 7.07 2.21
CA PHE A 32 -7.16 5.96 1.44
C PHE A 32 -6.42 5.79 0.11
N LEU A 33 -6.34 6.86 -0.69
CA LEU A 33 -5.66 6.81 -1.98
C LEU A 33 -4.18 6.41 -1.81
N PHE A 34 -3.51 6.98 -0.80
CA PHE A 34 -2.12 6.66 -0.54
C PHE A 34 -1.91 5.19 -0.17
N PHE A 35 -2.59 4.70 0.87
CA PHE A 35 -2.40 3.34 1.36
C PHE A 35 -2.93 2.26 0.39
N THR A 36 -3.82 2.61 -0.53
CA THR A 36 -4.30 1.70 -1.60
C THR A 36 -3.33 1.57 -2.77
N PHE A 37 -2.43 2.51 -3.02
CA PHE A 37 -1.56 2.44 -4.21
C PHE A 37 -0.06 2.46 -3.88
N ILE A 38 0.37 3.27 -2.93
CA ILE A 38 1.80 3.55 -2.70
C ILE A 38 2.56 2.38 -2.07
N PRO A 39 2.06 1.68 -1.03
CA PRO A 39 2.78 0.57 -0.41
C PRO A 39 3.10 -0.56 -1.39
N GLY A 40 2.12 -0.98 -2.21
CA GLY A 40 2.31 -1.99 -3.24
C GLY A 40 3.23 -1.51 -4.36
N TYR A 41 3.22 -0.22 -4.70
CA TYR A 41 4.11 0.34 -5.72
C TYR A 41 5.57 0.21 -5.29
N LEU A 42 5.88 0.47 -4.01
CA LEU A 42 7.23 0.30 -3.46
C LEU A 42 7.77 -1.14 -3.63
N LEU A 43 6.90 -2.15 -3.61
CA LEU A 43 7.28 -3.55 -3.82
C LEU A 43 7.45 -3.89 -5.31
N VAL A 44 6.52 -3.45 -6.15
CA VAL A 44 6.44 -3.85 -7.56
C VAL A 44 7.34 -3.00 -8.46
N ARG A 45 7.82 -1.83 -8.02
CA ARG A 45 8.60 -0.92 -8.88
C ARG A 45 9.84 -1.55 -9.52
N SER A 46 10.48 -2.50 -8.83
CA SER A 46 11.69 -3.19 -9.30
C SER A 46 11.38 -4.32 -10.31
N PHE A 47 10.10 -4.60 -10.56
CA PHE A 47 9.69 -5.61 -11.51
C PHE A 47 9.68 -5.02 -12.92
N ASP A 48 10.23 -5.77 -13.86
CA ASP A 48 10.23 -5.42 -15.27
C ASP A 48 8.95 -5.95 -15.95
N ILE A 49 7.85 -5.24 -15.71
CA ILE A 49 6.51 -5.55 -16.24
C ILE A 49 5.90 -4.29 -16.84
N GLY A 50 4.89 -4.46 -17.71
CA GLY A 50 4.17 -3.36 -18.33
C GLY A 50 3.53 -2.40 -17.31
N PHE A 51 3.26 -1.18 -17.75
CA PHE A 51 2.75 -0.12 -16.87
C PHE A 51 1.39 -0.48 -16.26
N ILE A 52 0.49 -1.07 -17.06
CA ILE A 52 -0.85 -1.46 -16.62
C ILE A 52 -0.76 -2.59 -15.60
N GLU A 53 0.07 -3.60 -15.86
CA GLU A 53 0.32 -4.72 -14.96
C GLU A 53 0.94 -4.23 -13.64
N LYS A 54 1.90 -3.30 -13.71
CA LYS A 54 2.50 -2.68 -12.52
C LYS A 54 1.46 -1.94 -11.69
N PHE A 55 0.57 -1.17 -12.32
CA PHE A 55 -0.49 -0.43 -11.64
C PHE A 55 -1.49 -1.37 -10.95
N VAL A 56 -2.02 -2.36 -11.68
CA VAL A 56 -2.99 -3.32 -11.14
C VAL A 56 -2.37 -4.16 -10.02
N LEU A 57 -1.14 -4.66 -10.21
CA LEU A 57 -0.43 -5.44 -9.20
C LEU A 57 -0.11 -4.60 -7.96
N SER A 58 0.24 -3.33 -8.15
CA SER A 58 0.46 -2.38 -7.06
C SER A 58 -0.79 -2.17 -6.21
N ALA A 59 -1.95 -1.96 -6.85
CA ALA A 59 -3.21 -1.79 -6.15
C ALA A 59 -3.61 -3.06 -5.39
N ALA A 60 -3.57 -4.22 -6.07
CA ALA A 60 -3.90 -5.51 -5.47
C ALA A 60 -2.99 -5.83 -4.28
N LEU A 61 -1.68 -5.60 -4.41
CA LEU A 61 -0.71 -5.87 -3.35
C LEU A 61 -0.88 -4.91 -2.16
N SER A 62 -1.20 -3.65 -2.41
CA SER A 62 -1.49 -2.68 -1.34
C SER A 62 -2.74 -3.09 -0.55
N VAL A 63 -3.82 -3.47 -1.24
CA VAL A 63 -5.05 -3.93 -0.59
C VAL A 63 -4.79 -5.20 0.22
N ALA A 64 -4.02 -6.15 -0.32
CA ALA A 64 -3.61 -7.34 0.42
C ALA A 64 -2.80 -6.98 1.67
N LEU A 65 -1.81 -6.09 1.57
CA LEU A 65 -1.03 -5.61 2.71
C LEU A 65 -1.92 -4.93 3.75
N LEU A 66 -2.89 -4.12 3.33
CA LEU A 66 -3.82 -3.44 4.24
C LEU A 66 -4.66 -4.46 5.03
N MET A 67 -5.15 -5.52 4.38
CA MET A 67 -5.85 -6.61 5.07
C MET A 67 -4.94 -7.34 6.05
N PHE A 68 -3.70 -7.64 5.68
CA PHE A 68 -2.73 -8.28 6.57
C PHE A 68 -2.35 -7.41 7.77
N VAL A 69 -2.17 -6.10 7.58
CA VAL A 69 -1.92 -5.16 8.68
C VAL A 69 -3.12 -5.10 9.61
N GLY A 70 -4.34 -4.97 9.06
CA GLY A 70 -5.56 -4.96 9.88
C GLY A 70 -5.69 -6.24 10.70
N LEU A 71 -5.45 -7.40 10.09
CA LEU A 71 -5.43 -8.69 10.78
C LEU A 71 -4.36 -8.72 11.88
N PHE A 72 -3.12 -8.34 11.56
CA PHE A 72 -2.00 -8.33 12.49
C PHE A 72 -2.28 -7.45 13.72
N VAL A 73 -2.73 -6.22 13.50
CA VAL A 73 -3.06 -5.27 14.58
C VAL A 73 -4.22 -5.81 15.42
N ASN A 74 -5.25 -6.38 14.79
CA ASN A 74 -6.38 -6.98 15.49
C ASN A 74 -5.97 -8.17 16.37
N SER A 75 -5.00 -8.98 15.93
CA SER A 75 -4.46 -10.11 16.70
C SER A 75 -3.63 -9.70 17.92
N LEU A 76 -3.26 -8.41 18.07
CA LEU A 76 -2.56 -7.91 19.25
C LEU A 76 -3.50 -7.63 20.43
N TYR A 77 -4.81 -7.81 20.26
CA TYR A 77 -5.74 -7.74 21.39
C TYR A 77 -5.45 -8.88 22.41
N PRO A 78 -5.40 -8.60 23.73
CA PRO A 78 -5.77 -7.36 24.41
C PRO A 78 -4.60 -6.40 24.71
N LEU A 79 -3.37 -6.64 24.22
CA LEU A 79 -2.22 -5.77 24.52
C LEU A 79 -2.45 -4.33 24.01
N VAL A 80 -3.12 -4.18 22.87
CA VAL A 80 -3.55 -2.88 22.34
C VAL A 80 -5.06 -2.76 22.53
N PRO A 81 -5.54 -1.83 23.38
CA PRO A 81 -6.96 -1.53 23.46
C PRO A 81 -7.43 -0.89 22.15
N GLU A 82 -8.57 -1.36 21.63
CA GLU A 82 -9.16 -0.85 20.37
C GLU A 82 -8.20 -0.89 19.17
N PRO A 83 -7.70 -2.06 18.76
CA PRO A 83 -6.66 -2.21 17.73
C PRO A 83 -7.03 -1.61 16.37
N LEU A 84 -8.32 -1.62 16.02
CA LEU A 84 -8.83 -1.08 14.76
C LEU A 84 -9.21 0.40 14.84
N SER A 85 -8.93 1.08 15.97
CA SER A 85 -9.06 2.53 16.06
C SER A 85 -8.01 3.22 15.18
N LEU A 86 -8.20 4.53 14.97
CA LEU A 86 -7.37 5.30 14.04
C LEU A 86 -5.88 5.26 14.43
N ALA A 87 -5.56 5.41 15.71
CA ALA A 87 -4.18 5.54 16.15
C ALA A 87 -3.33 4.28 15.94
N PRO A 88 -3.71 3.07 16.43
CA PRO A 88 -2.91 1.86 16.24
C PRO A 88 -2.81 1.45 14.77
N LEU A 89 -3.87 1.66 13.98
CA LEU A 89 -3.87 1.34 12.56
C LEU A 89 -2.96 2.30 11.78
N LEU A 90 -3.05 3.60 12.04
CA LEU A 90 -2.22 4.61 11.37
C LEU A 90 -0.74 4.43 11.69
N ILE A 91 -0.40 4.14 12.94
CA ILE A 91 0.99 3.83 13.35
C ILE A 91 1.49 2.60 12.60
N SER A 92 0.69 1.55 12.52
CA SER A 92 1.09 0.29 11.87
C SER A 92 1.29 0.46 10.36
N LEU A 93 0.42 1.23 9.70
CA LEU A 93 0.56 1.54 8.26
C LEU A 93 1.76 2.45 7.98
N ASN A 94 2.06 3.39 8.87
CA ASN A 94 3.27 4.23 8.80
C ASN A 94 4.53 3.38 8.90
N ILE A 95 4.62 2.50 9.91
CA ILE A 95 5.74 1.57 10.08
C ILE A 95 5.91 0.69 8.83
N LEU A 96 4.82 0.09 8.34
CA LEU A 96 4.85 -0.71 7.11
C LEU A 96 5.44 0.09 5.94
N THR A 97 4.95 1.31 5.71
CA THR A 97 5.39 2.14 4.59
C THR A 97 6.88 2.48 4.69
N ILE A 98 7.36 2.84 5.88
CA ILE A 98 8.78 3.13 6.13
C ILE A 98 9.64 1.89 5.87
N VAL A 99 9.23 0.72 6.37
CA VAL A 99 9.93 -0.56 6.13
C VAL A 99 10.00 -0.86 4.63
N LEU A 100 8.90 -0.65 3.89
CA LEU A 100 8.87 -0.84 2.44
C LEU A 100 9.75 0.16 1.70
N CYS A 101 9.85 1.41 2.16
CA CYS A 101 10.78 2.40 1.62
C CYS A 101 12.24 1.95 1.79
N VAL A 102 12.60 1.46 2.98
CA VAL A 102 13.96 0.94 3.24
C VAL A 102 14.24 -0.29 2.37
N PHE A 103 13.30 -1.23 2.30
CA PHE A 103 13.44 -2.42 1.46
C PHE A 103 13.61 -2.05 -0.02
N SER A 104 12.79 -1.12 -0.52
CA SER A 104 12.90 -0.60 -1.88
C SER A 104 14.25 0.09 -2.14
N PHE A 105 14.80 0.80 -1.15
CA PHE A 105 16.08 1.48 -1.28
C PHE A 105 17.24 0.49 -1.40
N TRP A 106 17.19 -0.63 -0.67
CA TRP A 106 18.21 -1.68 -0.76
C TRP A 106 18.09 -2.49 -2.04
N LYS A 107 16.87 -2.85 -2.43
CA LYS A 107 16.59 -3.69 -3.61
C LYS A 107 17.07 -3.07 -4.93
N GLU A 108 17.03 -1.74 -5.04
CA GLU A 108 17.49 -1.01 -6.23
C GLU A 108 19.01 -1.20 -6.51
N LYS A 109 19.79 -1.65 -5.52
CA LYS A 109 21.21 -1.92 -5.70
C LYS A 109 21.54 -3.31 -6.24
N GLU A 110 20.66 -4.30 -6.08
CA GLU A 110 21.12 -5.70 -6.21
C GLU A 110 20.34 -6.59 -7.19
N VAL A 111 19.05 -6.39 -7.46
CA VAL A 111 18.31 -7.38 -8.30
C VAL A 111 17.13 -6.77 -9.07
N LYS A 112 17.18 -6.84 -10.41
CA LYS A 112 15.98 -6.74 -11.26
C LYS A 112 15.28 -8.10 -11.23
N PHE A 113 14.07 -8.14 -10.68
CA PHE A 113 13.27 -9.36 -10.69
C PHE A 113 12.56 -9.48 -12.03
N GLU A 114 12.96 -10.44 -12.85
CA GLU A 114 12.24 -10.82 -14.07
C GLU A 114 10.98 -11.61 -13.69
N PHE A 115 9.84 -10.92 -13.67
CA PHE A 115 8.56 -11.58 -13.50
C PHE A 115 8.08 -12.11 -14.86
N LYS A 116 8.44 -13.37 -15.20
CA LYS A 116 8.00 -14.05 -16.44
C LYS A 116 6.52 -14.52 -16.39
N GLY A 117 5.66 -13.82 -15.66
CA GLY A 117 4.23 -14.08 -15.62
C GLY A 117 3.49 -13.14 -16.56
N LYS A 118 2.98 -13.63 -17.68
CA LYS A 118 2.04 -12.86 -18.51
C LYS A 118 0.70 -12.82 -17.78
N LEU A 119 0.32 -11.66 -17.24
CA LEU A 119 -0.99 -11.47 -16.62
C LEU A 119 -2.05 -11.48 -17.72
N SER A 120 -2.50 -12.67 -18.12
CA SER A 120 -3.60 -12.81 -19.07
C SER A 120 -4.90 -12.53 -18.33
N VAL A 121 -5.34 -11.27 -18.35
CA VAL A 121 -6.68 -10.87 -17.92
C VAL A 121 -7.70 -11.46 -18.90
N ARG A 122 -8.06 -12.72 -18.69
CA ARG A 122 -9.14 -13.34 -19.45
C ARG A 122 -10.47 -12.69 -19.04
N PRO A 123 -11.36 -12.33 -19.99
CA PRO A 123 -12.63 -11.69 -19.67
C PRO A 123 -13.52 -12.52 -18.73
N LEU A 124 -13.29 -13.84 -18.63
CA LEU A 124 -13.94 -14.71 -17.64
C LEU A 124 -13.64 -14.32 -16.17
N MET A 125 -12.52 -13.66 -15.89
CA MET A 125 -12.12 -13.25 -14.54
C MET A 125 -12.86 -11.98 -14.04
N ILE A 126 -13.54 -11.25 -14.94
CA ILE A 126 -14.32 -10.05 -14.61
C ILE A 126 -15.77 -10.42 -14.28
N TYR A 127 -16.19 -11.64 -14.61
CA TYR A 127 -17.55 -12.15 -14.37
C TYR A 127 -18.04 -12.03 -12.91
N PRO A 128 -17.20 -12.22 -11.87
CA PRO A 128 -17.63 -12.04 -10.48
C PRO A 128 -18.06 -10.60 -10.15
N LEU A 129 -17.61 -9.60 -10.93
CA LEU A 129 -17.92 -8.19 -10.73
C LEU A 129 -19.35 -7.83 -11.17
N PHE A 130 -19.96 -8.66 -12.01
CA PHE A 130 -21.32 -8.50 -12.54
C PHE A 130 -22.31 -9.50 -11.95
N LEU A 131 -21.88 -10.34 -11.00
CA LEU A 131 -22.82 -11.16 -10.25
C LEU A 131 -23.64 -10.23 -9.35
N PRO A 132 -24.98 -10.24 -9.45
CA PRO A 132 -25.82 -9.57 -8.49
C PRO A 132 -25.58 -10.27 -7.14
N VAL A 133 -24.96 -9.54 -6.21
CA VAL A 133 -24.92 -9.90 -4.78
C VAL A 133 -26.26 -9.57 -4.17
#